data_AF-A0A9D6TP99-F1
#
_entry.id   AF-A0A9D6TP99-F1
#
_cell.length_a   1.000
_cell.length_b   1.000
_cell.length_c   1.000
_cell.angle_alpha   90.00
_cell.angle_beta   90.00
_cell.angle_gamma   90.00
#
_symmetry.space_group_name_H-M   'P 1'
#
loop_
_entity.id
_entity.type
_entity.pdbx_description
1 polymer ?
#
loop_
_entity_poly.entity_id
_entity_poly.type
_entity_poly.pdbx_seq_one_letter_code
_entity_poly.pdbx_strand_id
1 'polypeptide(L)'
;MFRRFTLVALCGFALSAAGADASLSRYEQVAVEPARTSIYIGTVSLTIPALARKNGVYESRYSAKVFPFFFYNEQGRISIEISDDLLRRVERGESVEFQGRAVRDDGAERRIEGKATPVDAAGGKLKVRVFYSKRIELIFNTTYRFAPR
;
A
#
# COMPACT_ATOMS: atom_id res chain seq x y z
N MET A 1 -36.54 -56.05 37.85
CA MET A 1 -36.10 -54.86 38.58
C MET A 1 -34.87 -54.30 37.85
N PHE A 2 -35.05 -53.46 36.84
CA PHE A 2 -33.94 -52.90 36.04
C PHE A 2 -34.14 -51.39 35.93
N ARG A 3 -33.25 -50.59 36.54
CA ARG A 3 -33.33 -49.12 36.53
C ARG A 3 -32.03 -48.51 35.99
N ARG A 4 -32.08 -48.29 34.69
CA ARG A 4 -31.50 -47.23 33.83
C ARG A 4 -30.40 -46.32 34.43
N PHE A 5 -29.20 -46.42 33.87
CA PHE A 5 -28.18 -45.36 33.84
C PHE A 5 -28.61 -44.28 32.83
N THR A 6 -28.58 -43.01 33.24
CA THR A 6 -28.79 -41.85 32.36
C THR A 6 -27.44 -41.20 32.10
N LEU A 7 -26.97 -41.21 30.85
CA LEU A 7 -25.75 -40.54 30.42
C LEU A 7 -26.15 -39.19 29.81
N VAL A 8 -25.70 -38.09 30.41
CA VAL A 8 -25.89 -36.73 29.88
C VAL A 8 -24.77 -36.45 28.89
N ALA A 9 -25.12 -36.31 27.61
CA ALA A 9 -24.22 -35.88 26.56
C ALA A 9 -24.21 -34.35 26.47
N LEU A 10 -23.07 -33.73 26.81
CA LEU A 10 -22.82 -32.31 26.62
C LEU A 10 -22.47 -32.07 25.14
N CYS A 11 -23.36 -31.42 24.38
CA CYS A 11 -23.08 -30.97 23.01
C CYS A 11 -22.11 -29.78 23.03
N GLY A 12 -20.96 -29.94 22.39
CA GLY A 12 -20.00 -28.86 22.15
C GLY A 12 -20.51 -27.88 21.09
N PHE A 13 -20.50 -26.59 21.42
CA PHE A 13 -20.58 -25.51 20.43
C PHE A 13 -19.18 -25.29 19.84
N ALA A 14 -18.93 -25.88 18.67
CA ALA A 14 -17.79 -25.49 17.84
C ALA A 14 -18.17 -24.19 17.11
N LEU A 15 -17.63 -23.06 17.57
CA LEU A 15 -17.72 -21.79 16.86
C LEU A 15 -16.81 -21.88 15.63
N SER A 16 -17.38 -22.18 14.46
CA SER A 16 -16.63 -22.16 13.20
C SER A 16 -16.17 -20.74 12.89
N ALA A 17 -14.88 -20.47 13.09
CA ALA A 17 -14.19 -19.28 12.60
C ALA A 17 -14.03 -19.37 11.07
N ALA A 18 -15.16 -19.30 10.34
CA ALA A 18 -15.17 -19.18 8.89
C ALA A 18 -14.94 -17.71 8.51
N GLY A 19 -13.69 -17.27 8.62
CA GLY A 19 -13.23 -15.95 8.21
C GLY A 19 -11.76 -15.93 7.77
N ALA A 20 -11.17 -17.09 7.52
CA ALA A 20 -9.79 -17.22 7.08
C ALA A 20 -9.74 -17.40 5.55
N ASP A 21 -9.00 -16.51 4.90
CA ASP A 21 -8.61 -16.49 3.48
C ASP A 21 -9.67 -16.07 2.46
N ALA A 22 -10.13 -14.81 2.56
CA ALA A 22 -10.32 -14.05 1.33
C ALA A 22 -8.97 -13.98 0.59
N SER A 23 -8.90 -14.54 -0.62
CA SER A 23 -7.64 -14.64 -1.37
C SER A 23 -7.00 -13.26 -1.55
N LEU A 24 -5.78 -13.08 -1.05
CA LEU A 24 -5.02 -11.84 -1.21
C LEU A 24 -4.51 -11.63 -2.65
N SER A 25 -4.82 -12.53 -3.57
CA SER A 25 -4.46 -12.48 -5.00
C SER A 25 -4.85 -11.15 -5.65
N ARG A 26 -6.00 -10.57 -5.28
CA ARG A 26 -6.44 -9.25 -5.78
C ARG A 26 -5.50 -8.10 -5.41
N TYR A 27 -4.68 -8.29 -4.37
CA TYR A 27 -3.70 -7.32 -3.86
C TYR A 27 -2.28 -7.64 -4.34
N GLU A 28 -2.10 -8.57 -5.27
CA GLU A 28 -0.78 -8.84 -5.86
C GLU A 28 -0.26 -7.66 -6.67
N GLN A 29 -1.14 -6.80 -7.15
CA GLN A 29 -0.78 -5.58 -7.88
C GLN A 29 -1.65 -4.40 -7.45
N VAL A 30 -1.03 -3.22 -7.47
CA VAL A 30 -1.73 -1.95 -7.27
C VAL A 30 -1.24 -0.92 -8.29
N ALA A 31 -2.18 -0.33 -9.01
CA ALA A 31 -1.93 0.80 -9.89
C ALA A 31 -1.98 2.09 -9.08
N VAL A 32 -1.10 3.03 -9.40
CA VAL A 32 -1.07 4.37 -8.82
C VAL A 32 -1.06 5.38 -9.96
N GLU A 33 -1.96 6.35 -9.92
CA GLU A 33 -2.03 7.37 -10.97
C GLU A 33 -0.79 8.29 -10.93
N PRO A 34 -0.30 8.76 -12.09
CA PRO A 34 0.75 9.77 -12.14
C PRO A 34 0.38 11.01 -11.31
N ALA A 35 1.34 11.54 -10.58
CA ALA A 35 1.13 12.62 -9.64
C ALA A 35 2.07 13.79 -9.91
N ARG A 36 1.70 14.99 -9.45
CA ARG A 36 2.57 16.16 -9.52
C ARG A 36 2.53 16.95 -8.23
N THR A 37 3.62 17.65 -7.94
CA THR A 37 3.70 18.57 -6.82
C THR A 37 4.54 19.79 -7.20
N SER A 38 4.17 20.96 -6.64
CA SER A 38 4.91 22.20 -6.86
C SER A 38 5.99 22.34 -5.79
N ILE A 39 7.17 22.78 -6.21
CA ILE A 39 8.29 23.17 -5.34
C ILE A 39 8.66 24.62 -5.66
N TYR A 40 9.44 25.27 -4.78
CA TYR A 40 9.81 26.67 -4.96
C TYR A 40 10.42 26.97 -6.34
N ILE A 41 11.20 26.04 -6.88
CA ILE A 41 11.93 26.19 -8.14
C ILE A 41 11.23 25.55 -9.34
N GLY A 42 9.99 25.03 -9.21
CA GLY A 42 9.35 24.35 -10.33
C GLY A 42 8.30 23.32 -9.94
N THR A 43 8.13 22.30 -10.79
CA THR A 43 7.17 21.21 -10.57
C THR A 43 7.86 19.87 -10.72
N VAL A 44 7.54 18.94 -9.82
CA VAL A 44 7.97 17.55 -9.90
C VAL A 44 6.79 16.69 -10.32
N SER A 45 6.94 15.93 -11.39
CA SER A 45 5.99 14.89 -11.82
C SER A 45 6.54 13.53 -11.45
N LEU A 46 5.72 12.68 -10.83
CA LEU A 46 6.06 11.32 -10.41
C LEU A 46 5.21 10.32 -11.20
N THR A 47 5.86 9.31 -11.78
CA THR A 47 5.22 8.20 -12.47
C THR A 47 5.75 6.89 -11.92
N ILE A 48 4.84 5.99 -11.57
CA ILE A 48 5.15 4.67 -11.02
C ILE A 48 4.30 3.65 -11.80
N PRO A 49 4.91 2.69 -12.53
CA PRO A 49 4.18 1.56 -13.06
C PRO A 49 3.51 0.76 -11.93
N ALA A 50 2.54 -0.09 -12.25
CA ALA A 50 1.85 -0.92 -11.26
C ALA A 50 2.84 -1.60 -10.31
N LEU A 51 2.62 -1.44 -9.00
CA LEU A 51 3.47 -2.05 -7.99
C LEU A 51 3.07 -3.50 -7.82
N ALA A 52 4.05 -4.39 -7.89
CA ALA A 52 3.88 -5.81 -7.64
C ALA A 52 4.16 -6.13 -6.18
N ARG A 53 3.30 -6.92 -5.55
CA ARG A 53 3.45 -7.33 -4.16
C ARG A 53 4.26 -8.62 -4.05
N LYS A 54 5.27 -8.62 -3.18
CA LYS A 54 6.05 -9.81 -2.81
C LYS A 54 6.34 -9.75 -1.31
N ASN A 55 5.96 -10.79 -0.57
CA ASN A 55 6.29 -10.94 0.85
C ASN A 55 5.94 -9.71 1.72
N GLY A 56 4.78 -9.08 1.50
CA GLY A 56 4.38 -7.90 2.29
C GLY A 56 4.93 -6.56 1.79
N VAL A 57 5.67 -6.56 0.68
CA VAL A 57 6.26 -5.36 0.10
C VAL A 57 5.76 -5.15 -1.31
N TYR A 58 5.30 -3.95 -1.63
CA TYR A 58 5.00 -3.53 -2.99
C TYR A 58 6.24 -2.93 -3.63
N GLU A 59 6.61 -3.38 -4.81
CA GLU A 59 7.81 -2.95 -5.53
C GLU A 59 7.50 -2.50 -6.95
N SER A 60 8.19 -1.46 -7.41
CA SER A 60 8.15 -1.02 -8.82
C SER A 60 9.38 -0.21 -9.18
N ARG A 61 9.46 0.20 -10.45
CA ARG A 61 10.32 1.31 -10.86
C ARG A 61 9.58 2.63 -10.61
N TYR A 62 10.30 3.74 -10.61
CA TYR A 62 9.69 5.07 -10.67
C TYR A 62 10.50 6.00 -11.57
N SER A 63 9.83 7.05 -12.03
CA SER A 63 10.46 8.20 -12.69
C SER A 63 9.90 9.49 -12.09
N ALA A 64 10.79 10.37 -11.65
CA ALA A 64 10.46 11.73 -11.23
C ALA A 64 11.11 12.74 -12.18
N LYS A 65 10.30 13.64 -12.74
CA LYS A 65 10.75 14.67 -13.67
C LYS A 65 10.55 16.05 -13.07
N VAL A 66 11.60 16.87 -13.09
CA VAL A 66 11.61 18.24 -12.57
C VAL A 66 11.58 19.21 -13.75
N PHE A 67 10.60 20.10 -13.76
CA PHE A 67 10.46 21.17 -14.75
C PHE A 67 10.62 22.53 -14.06
N PRO A 68 11.41 23.48 -14.61
CA PRO A 68 12.13 23.41 -15.90
C PRO A 68 13.50 22.71 -15.85
N PHE A 69 13.95 22.28 -14.66
CA PHE A 69 15.31 21.80 -14.45
C PHE A 69 15.47 20.28 -14.65
N PHE A 70 15.56 19.84 -15.91
CA PHE A 70 15.69 18.43 -16.26
C PHE A 70 16.92 17.71 -15.67
N PHE A 71 17.97 18.46 -15.27
CA PHE A 71 19.14 17.91 -14.57
C PHE A 71 18.82 17.29 -13.20
N TYR A 72 17.68 17.65 -12.60
CA TYR A 72 17.19 17.06 -11.35
C TYR A 72 16.21 15.90 -11.55
N ASN A 73 16.01 15.43 -12.79
CA ASN A 73 15.23 14.24 -13.04
C ASN A 73 15.89 13.03 -12.36
N GLU A 74 15.08 12.15 -11.79
CA GLU A 74 15.56 10.91 -11.19
C GLU A 74 14.66 9.73 -11.54
N GLN A 75 15.24 8.55 -11.43
CA GLN A 75 14.56 7.28 -11.60
C GLN A 75 15.25 6.23 -10.74
N GLY A 76 14.53 5.16 -10.46
CA GLY A 76 15.05 4.08 -9.65
C GLY A 76 13.99 3.04 -9.31
N ARG A 77 14.16 2.41 -8.16
CA ARG A 77 13.22 1.44 -7.58
C ARG A 77 12.55 2.01 -6.34
N ILE A 78 11.29 1.67 -6.15
CA ILE A 78 10.50 2.03 -4.97
C ILE A 78 9.98 0.74 -4.32
N SER A 79 10.04 0.69 -2.99
CA SER A 79 9.46 -0.35 -2.15
C SER A 79 8.56 0.27 -1.09
N ILE A 80 7.39 -0.34 -0.86
CA ILE A 80 6.40 0.13 0.11
C ILE A 80 5.97 -1.04 0.98
N GLU A 81 6.11 -0.90 2.29
CA GLU A 81 5.81 -1.94 3.27
C GLU A 81 4.32 -1.89 3.62
N ILE A 82 3.59 -2.94 3.25
CA ILE A 82 2.15 -3.10 3.53
C ILE A 82 1.90 -4.55 3.93
N SER A 83 1.78 -4.79 5.25
CA SER A 83 1.42 -6.10 5.78
C SER A 83 0.00 -6.51 5.37
N ASP A 84 -0.28 -7.81 5.46
CA ASP A 84 -1.62 -8.35 5.19
C ASP A 84 -2.68 -7.70 6.10
N ASP A 85 -2.33 -7.39 7.34
CA ASP A 85 -3.24 -6.75 8.28
C ASP A 85 -3.58 -5.31 7.87
N LEU A 86 -2.61 -4.57 7.33
CA LEU A 86 -2.88 -3.25 6.78
C LEU A 86 -3.78 -3.34 5.53
N LEU A 87 -3.60 -4.36 4.67
CA LEU A 87 -4.51 -4.58 3.54
C LEU A 87 -5.94 -4.90 4.00
N ARG A 88 -6.09 -5.76 5.01
CA ARG A 88 -7.41 -6.09 5.58
C ARG A 88 -8.08 -4.85 6.19
N ARG A 89 -7.32 -3.92 6.75
CA ARG A 89 -7.84 -2.63 7.23
C ARG A 89 -8.31 -1.74 6.08
N VAL A 90 -7.51 -1.64 5.02
CA VAL A 90 -7.89 -0.94 3.77
C VAL A 90 -9.18 -1.52 3.19
N GLU A 91 -9.31 -2.85 3.17
CA GLU A 91 -10.51 -3.54 2.69
C GLU A 91 -11.76 -3.25 3.51
N ARG A 92 -11.60 -3.02 4.82
CA ARG A 92 -12.66 -2.58 5.73
C ARG A 92 -12.96 -1.08 5.64
N GLY A 93 -12.34 -0.36 4.71
CA GLY A 93 -12.52 1.08 4.52
C GLY A 93 -11.73 1.95 5.50
N GLU A 94 -10.80 1.37 6.25
CA GLU A 94 -9.97 2.13 7.19
C GLU A 94 -8.81 2.83 6.46
N SER A 95 -8.51 4.06 6.89
CA SER A 95 -7.27 4.71 6.47
C SER A 95 -6.07 4.06 7.15
N VAL A 96 -5.02 3.80 6.37
CA VAL A 96 -3.77 3.22 6.87
C VAL A 96 -2.59 4.10 6.51
N GLU A 97 -1.61 4.14 7.40
CA GLU A 97 -0.31 4.75 7.15
C GLU A 97 0.70 3.66 6.80
N PHE A 98 1.68 4.01 5.99
CA PHE A 98 2.70 3.09 5.53
C PHE A 98 4.04 3.79 5.38
N GLN A 99 5.08 2.97 5.33
CA GLN A 99 6.45 3.39 5.10
C GLN A 99 6.99 2.74 3.84
N GLY A 100 8.05 3.32 3.31
CA GLY A 100 8.74 2.77 2.16
C GLY A 100 10.07 3.44 1.93
N ARG A 101 10.70 3.03 0.83
CA ARG A 101 11.97 3.57 0.38
C ARG A 101 11.98 3.69 -1.13
N ALA A 102 12.63 4.72 -1.64
CA ALA A 102 13.06 4.76 -3.03
C ALA A 102 14.59 4.76 -3.09
N VAL A 103 15.15 3.95 -3.99
CA VAL A 103 16.58 3.87 -4.26
C VAL A 103 16.76 4.30 -5.71
N ARG A 104 17.49 5.39 -5.92
CA ARG A 104 17.85 5.89 -7.25
C ARG A 104 18.78 4.91 -7.95
N ASP A 105 18.84 4.98 -9.28
CA ASP A 105 19.73 4.11 -10.07
C ASP A 105 21.23 4.29 -9.70
N ASP A 106 21.62 5.43 -9.10
CA ASP A 106 22.98 5.68 -8.58
C ASP A 106 23.17 5.29 -7.10
N GLY A 107 22.18 4.65 -6.48
CA GLY A 107 22.23 4.15 -5.11
C GLY A 107 21.79 5.13 -4.03
N ALA A 108 21.49 6.39 -4.37
CA ALA A 108 20.99 7.34 -3.37
C ALA A 108 19.58 6.94 -2.89
N GLU A 109 19.38 6.96 -1.57
CA GLU A 109 18.12 6.55 -0.95
C GLU A 109 17.22 7.73 -0.58
N ARG A 110 15.91 7.47 -0.58
CA ARG A 110 14.85 8.37 -0.15
C ARG A 110 13.90 7.63 0.76
N ARG A 111 13.65 8.19 1.94
CA ARG A 111 12.60 7.71 2.83
C ARG A 111 11.24 8.10 2.25
N ILE A 112 10.26 7.21 2.41
CA ILE A 112 8.88 7.43 2.01
C ILE A 112 7.97 7.19 3.21
N GLU A 113 7.02 8.09 3.39
CA GLU A 113 5.88 7.89 4.27
C GLU A 113 4.61 8.14 3.46
N GLY A 114 3.54 7.43 3.76
CA GLY A 114 2.29 7.68 3.07
C GLY A 114 1.06 7.26 3.86
N LYS A 115 -0.07 7.68 3.31
CA LYS A 115 -1.40 7.39 3.84
C LYS A 115 -2.32 6.99 2.70
N ALA A 116 -2.90 5.80 2.81
CA ALA A 116 -3.96 5.33 1.93
C ALA A 116 -5.31 5.55 2.63
N THR A 117 -6.25 6.18 1.91
CA THR A 117 -7.62 6.41 2.37
C THR A 117 -8.58 5.79 1.37
N PRO A 118 -9.18 4.63 1.69
CA PRO A 118 -10.14 3.97 0.81
C PRO A 118 -11.31 4.87 0.45
N VAL A 119 -11.77 4.79 -0.79
CA VAL A 119 -13.00 5.44 -1.27
C VAL A 119 -14.03 4.39 -1.66
N ASP A 120 -13.58 3.24 -2.17
CA ASP A 120 -14.41 2.08 -2.45
C ASP A 120 -13.62 0.77 -2.20
N ALA A 121 -14.23 -0.37 -2.53
CA ALA A 121 -13.64 -1.69 -2.29
C ALA A 121 -12.38 -1.99 -3.12
N ALA A 122 -12.09 -1.22 -4.17
CA ALA A 122 -11.01 -1.45 -5.11
C ALA A 122 -10.00 -0.29 -5.18
N GLY A 123 -10.27 0.86 -4.58
CA GLY A 123 -9.35 1.99 -4.66
C GLY A 123 -9.66 3.13 -3.70
N GLY A 124 -8.78 4.12 -3.74
CA GLY A 124 -8.88 5.25 -2.85
C GLY A 124 -7.85 6.33 -3.14
N LYS A 125 -7.78 7.28 -2.21
CA LYS A 125 -6.79 8.37 -2.24
C LYS A 125 -5.49 7.91 -1.63
N LEU A 126 -4.39 8.41 -2.16
CA LEU A 126 -3.05 8.14 -1.71
C LEU A 126 -2.31 9.46 -1.51
N LYS A 127 -1.84 9.71 -0.29
CA LYS A 127 -0.91 10.82 0.00
C LYS A 127 0.46 10.23 0.27
N VAL A 128 1.47 10.66 -0.48
CA VAL A 128 2.84 10.18 -0.37
C VAL A 128 3.76 11.36 -0.07
N ARG A 129 4.62 11.20 0.92
CA ARG A 129 5.70 12.13 1.27
C ARG A 129 7.03 11.46 0.94
N VAL A 130 7.81 12.12 0.09
CA VAL A 130 9.16 11.68 -0.28
C VAL A 130 10.14 12.66 0.34
N PHE A 131 11.03 12.16 1.20
CA PHE A 131 12.04 12.96 1.87
C PHE A 131 13.26 13.09 0.95
N TYR A 132 13.32 14.16 0.16
CA TYR A 132 14.41 14.43 -0.78
C TYR A 132 15.72 14.79 -0.06
N SER A 133 15.61 15.58 1.00
CA SER A 133 16.73 15.92 1.90
C SER A 133 16.21 16.22 3.31
N LYS A 134 17.10 16.56 4.25
CA LYS A 134 16.71 16.97 5.61
C LYS A 134 15.74 18.18 5.66
N ARG A 135 15.67 18.97 4.59
CA ARG A 135 14.85 20.20 4.53
C ARG A 135 13.81 20.18 3.40
N ILE A 136 13.78 19.13 2.58
CA ILE A 136 12.92 19.08 1.38
C ILE A 136 12.07 17.82 1.44
N GLU A 137 10.77 18.03 1.53
CA GLU A 137 9.74 17.01 1.41
C GLU A 137 8.91 17.28 0.16
N LEU A 138 8.74 16.25 -0.67
CA LEU A 138 7.84 16.28 -1.82
C LEU A 138 6.56 15.57 -1.43
N ILE A 139 5.42 16.27 -1.54
CA ILE A 139 4.12 15.72 -1.19
C ILE A 139 3.32 15.50 -2.47
N PHE A 140 3.03 14.24 -2.77
CA PHE A 140 2.20 13.83 -3.89
C PHE A 140 0.83 13.40 -3.37
N ASN A 141 -0.23 13.94 -3.97
CA ASN A 141 -1.58 13.45 -3.79
C ASN A 141 -1.98 12.75 -5.09
N THR A 142 -2.41 11.50 -4.99
CA THR A 142 -2.80 10.67 -6.12
C THR A 142 -3.88 9.67 -5.68
N THR A 143 -4.23 8.73 -6.54
CA THR A 143 -5.16 7.64 -6.27
C THR A 143 -4.49 6.30 -6.52
N TYR A 144 -4.97 5.28 -5.82
CA TYR A 144 -4.56 3.89 -6.03
C TYR A 144 -5.76 3.03 -6.45
N ARG A 145 -5.49 1.96 -7.20
CA ARG A 145 -6.48 0.98 -7.63
C ARG A 145 -5.90 -0.44 -7.59
N PHE A 146 -6.59 -1.35 -6.92
CA PHE A 146 -6.38 -2.78 -7.01
C PHE A 146 -7.11 -3.37 -8.21
N ALA A 147 -6.75 -4.60 -8.58
CA ALA A 147 -7.51 -5.35 -9.57
C ALA A 147 -8.99 -5.47 -9.14
N PRO A 148 -9.93 -5.46 -10.10
CA PRO A 148 -11.33 -5.76 -9.81
C PRO A 148 -11.46 -7.16 -9.18
N ARG A 149 -12.49 -7.32 -8.33
CA ARG A 149 -12.86 -8.62 -7.76
C ARG A 149 -13.55 -9.49 -8.80
#